data_AF-A0A1S9TZL1-F1
#
_entry.id   AF-A0A1S9TZL1-F1
#
_cell.length_a   1.000
_cell.length_b   1.000
_cell.length_c   1.000
_cell.angle_alpha   90.00
_cell.angle_beta   90.00
_cell.angle_gamma   90.00
#
_symmetry.space_group_name_H-M   'P 1'
#
loop_
_entity.id
_entity.type
_entity.pdbx_description
1 polymer ?
#
loop_
_entity_poly.entity_id
_entity_poly.type
_entity_poly.pdbx_seq_one_letter_code
_entity_poly.pdbx_strand_id
1 'polypeptide(L)'
;MKGYDITNTKIGQTKVEGTKVWKDGNGEGRPETIKVDLLQNGQVIDTKEVSAASEWKYAFTDLAAYDAEGKAYKYEVKEQPVDGYQSEVKGYDITNTKVSKTKVEGTKTWKDDNVKDRPTMIKVELLQNGKVVDTKEVSKATNWKYTFENLQAYDANGVAYKYEVKEQAVDGYQTEVHGYDITNTKVGQTKVEGTKTWKDDNAKDRPTMIKVDLLQNGQVVATQEVTEVTGWKYEFKDLAAYDAEGKAYKYEVKEQAVDGYQSKVKGYDITNTKVGQTKVEGTKTWKDDNAKDRPNMIKVDLLQNGKVIDTKGVSAASEWKYAFTDLAAYDAEGKAYKYEVKEQAVDGYQTEVNGYDITNTKVGKTKVEGT
;
A
#
# COMPACT_ATOMS: atom_id res chain seq x y z
N MET A 1 102.82 14.33 -44.79
CA MET A 1 101.78 15.38 -44.69
C MET A 1 100.60 14.77 -43.95
N LYS A 2 100.25 15.28 -42.77
CA LYS A 2 99.02 14.87 -42.07
C LYS A 2 97.85 15.51 -42.81
N GLY A 3 96.93 14.69 -43.32
CA GLY A 3 95.68 15.17 -43.88
C GLY A 3 94.89 15.87 -42.78
N TYR A 4 94.45 17.09 -43.04
CA TYR A 4 93.48 17.77 -42.20
C TYR A 4 92.10 17.26 -42.63
N ASP A 5 91.46 16.46 -41.77
CA ASP A 5 90.03 16.22 -41.88
C ASP A 5 89.32 17.53 -41.58
N ILE A 6 88.76 18.16 -42.61
CA ILE A 6 87.87 19.32 -42.46
C ILE A 6 86.47 18.74 -42.19
N THR A 7 86.09 18.69 -40.91
CA THR A 7 84.70 18.42 -40.52
C THR A 7 83.88 19.71 -40.63
N ASN A 8 82.97 19.73 -41.59
CA ASN A 8 81.99 20.80 -41.76
C ASN A 8 80.77 20.49 -40.86
N THR A 9 80.74 21.03 -39.64
CA THR A 9 79.63 20.82 -38.70
C THR A 9 78.52 21.82 -38.99
N LYS A 10 77.28 21.34 -39.22
CA LYS A 10 76.10 22.18 -39.46
C LYS A 10 75.66 22.87 -38.17
N ILE A 11 76.01 24.13 -37.99
CA ILE A 11 75.59 24.94 -36.83
C ILE A 11 74.20 25.52 -37.14
N GLY A 12 73.15 24.96 -36.53
CA GLY A 12 71.80 25.50 -36.59
C GLY A 12 71.23 25.67 -35.18
N GLN A 13 70.48 26.74 -34.96
CA GLN A 13 69.66 26.90 -33.75
C GLN A 13 68.21 26.54 -34.07
N THR A 14 67.49 26.09 -33.06
CA THR A 14 66.05 25.82 -33.10
C THR A 14 65.38 26.36 -31.84
N LYS A 15 64.04 26.32 -31.83
CA LYS A 15 63.23 26.63 -30.66
C LYS A 15 62.16 25.55 -30.48
N VAL A 16 61.76 25.32 -29.24
CA VAL A 16 60.62 24.48 -28.89
C VAL A 16 59.58 25.37 -28.24
N GLU A 17 58.40 25.45 -28.82
CA GLU A 17 57.28 26.24 -28.31
C GLU A 17 56.02 25.41 -28.29
N GLY A 18 55.20 25.63 -27.26
CA GLY A 18 53.99 24.87 -27.04
C GLY A 18 53.00 25.63 -26.19
N THR A 19 51.77 25.13 -26.19
CA THR A 19 50.66 25.66 -25.42
C THR A 19 50.16 24.64 -24.40
N LYS A 20 49.61 25.13 -23.30
CA LYS A 20 48.97 24.33 -22.27
C LYS A 20 47.45 24.55 -22.33
N VAL A 21 46.72 23.46 -22.53
CA VAL A 21 45.26 23.40 -22.54
C VAL A 21 44.77 22.66 -21.29
N TRP A 22 43.69 23.18 -20.70
CA TRP A 22 43.01 22.57 -19.56
C TRP A 22 41.62 22.09 -19.98
N LYS A 23 41.32 20.83 -19.66
CA LYS A 23 40.01 20.17 -19.82
C LYS A 23 39.46 19.84 -18.44
N ASP A 24 38.87 20.85 -17.80
CA ASP A 24 38.50 20.83 -16.37
C ASP A 24 37.26 21.66 -16.04
N GLY A 25 36.40 21.88 -17.04
CA GLY A 25 35.16 22.64 -16.89
C GLY A 25 35.39 24.09 -16.46
N ASN A 26 35.07 24.40 -15.21
CA ASN A 26 35.18 25.75 -14.63
C ASN A 26 36.59 26.05 -14.07
N GLY A 27 37.53 25.10 -14.11
CA GLY A 27 38.88 25.28 -13.57
C GLY A 27 38.97 25.21 -12.04
N GLU A 28 37.94 24.73 -11.34
CA GLU A 28 37.98 24.57 -9.88
C GLU A 28 39.06 23.57 -9.48
N GLY A 29 39.98 24.00 -8.61
CA GLY A 29 41.14 23.20 -8.19
C GLY A 29 42.27 23.11 -9.24
N ARG A 30 42.25 23.95 -10.28
CA ARG A 30 43.39 24.10 -11.20
C ARG A 30 44.59 24.74 -10.47
N PRO A 31 45.81 24.20 -10.59
CA PRO A 31 46.98 24.81 -10.00
C PRO A 31 47.31 26.16 -10.67
N GLU A 32 47.94 27.06 -9.93
CA GLU A 32 48.36 28.36 -10.46
C GLU A 32 49.46 28.24 -11.52
N THR A 33 50.35 27.24 -11.35
CA THR A 33 51.48 26.98 -12.24
C THR A 33 51.69 25.49 -12.47
N ILE A 34 52.37 25.16 -13.56
CA ILE A 34 52.90 23.81 -13.86
C ILE A 34 54.38 23.92 -14.22
N LYS A 35 55.08 22.79 -14.17
CA LYS A 35 56.46 22.69 -14.64
C LYS A 35 56.53 21.82 -15.89
N VAL A 36 57.09 22.39 -16.96
CA VAL A 36 57.34 21.70 -18.22
C VAL A 36 58.83 21.50 -18.38
N ASP A 37 59.26 20.25 -18.46
CA ASP A 37 60.63 19.85 -18.70
C ASP A 37 60.87 19.77 -20.21
N LEU A 38 61.98 20.35 -20.69
CA LEU A 38 62.52 20.14 -22.03
C LEU A 38 63.50 18.98 -21.99
N LEU A 39 63.24 17.98 -22.83
CA LEU A 39 64.11 16.81 -22.98
C LEU A 39 64.87 16.91 -24.30
N GLN A 40 66.18 16.73 -24.24
CA GLN A 40 67.06 16.56 -25.39
C GLN A 40 67.56 15.11 -25.42
N ASN A 41 67.25 14.36 -26.48
CA ASN A 41 67.57 12.93 -26.61
C ASN A 41 67.18 12.10 -25.37
N GLY A 42 66.08 12.46 -24.71
CA GLY A 42 65.56 11.79 -23.51
C GLY A 42 66.11 12.27 -22.17
N GLN A 43 67.06 13.22 -22.13
CA GLN A 43 67.55 13.84 -20.90
C GLN A 43 66.93 15.21 -20.68
N VAL A 44 66.47 15.48 -19.46
CA VAL A 44 65.98 16.82 -19.08
C VAL A 44 67.16 17.79 -19.09
N ILE A 45 67.04 18.87 -19.87
CA ILE A 45 68.09 19.90 -20.01
C ILE A 45 67.64 21.28 -19.53
N ASP A 46 66.33 21.51 -19.42
CA ASP A 46 65.75 22.75 -18.91
C ASP A 46 64.33 22.48 -18.37
N THR A 47 63.85 23.35 -17.48
CA THR A 47 62.50 23.30 -16.91
C THR A 47 61.93 24.70 -16.87
N LYS A 48 60.70 24.87 -17.37
CA LYS A 48 59.99 26.14 -17.37
C LYS A 48 58.72 26.06 -16.55
N GLU A 49 58.51 27.07 -15.72
CA GLU A 49 57.23 27.28 -15.04
C GLU A 49 56.26 27.98 -15.99
N VAL A 50 55.05 27.45 -16.11
CA VAL A 50 54.00 27.93 -17.02
C VAL A 50 52.76 28.24 -16.19
N SER A 51 52.15 29.40 -16.42
CA SER A 51 51.03 29.88 -15.61
C SER A 51 50.02 30.66 -16.45
N ALA A 52 48.93 31.10 -15.83
CA ALA A 52 47.97 31.99 -16.48
C ALA A 52 48.61 33.33 -16.92
N ALA A 53 49.64 33.82 -16.21
CA ALA A 53 50.34 35.05 -16.56
C ALA A 53 51.12 34.95 -17.89
N SER A 54 51.56 33.74 -18.27
CA SER A 54 52.17 33.48 -19.58
C SER A 54 51.15 33.07 -20.64
N GLU A 55 49.86 33.30 -20.39
CA GLU A 55 48.74 32.81 -21.20
C GLU A 55 48.80 31.29 -21.44
N TRP A 56 49.36 30.53 -20.48
CA TRP A 56 49.61 29.09 -20.62
C TRP A 56 50.46 28.73 -21.86
N LYS A 57 51.31 29.65 -22.32
CA LYS A 57 52.29 29.42 -23.40
C LYS A 57 53.69 29.33 -22.82
N TYR A 58 54.55 28.58 -23.50
CA TYR A 58 55.96 28.47 -23.14
C TYR A 58 56.82 28.27 -24.38
N ALA A 59 58.07 28.69 -24.27
CA ALA A 59 59.08 28.56 -25.31
C ALA A 59 60.46 28.37 -24.67
N PHE A 60 61.23 27.47 -25.26
CA PHE A 60 62.66 27.26 -25.03
C PHE A 60 63.40 27.71 -26.30
N THR A 61 64.23 28.73 -26.17
CA THR A 61 64.96 29.36 -27.28
C THR A 61 66.42 28.96 -27.27
N ASP A 62 67.14 29.32 -28.33
CA ASP A 62 68.60 29.18 -28.43
C ASP A 62 69.09 27.72 -28.30
N LEU A 63 68.26 26.76 -28.72
CA LEU A 63 68.57 25.34 -28.67
C LEU A 63 69.44 24.93 -29.86
N ALA A 64 70.50 24.15 -29.62
CA ALA A 64 71.28 23.58 -30.72
C ALA A 64 70.44 22.59 -31.54
N ALA A 65 70.50 22.64 -32.87
CA ALA A 65 69.77 21.71 -33.72
C ALA A 65 70.53 20.39 -33.95
N TYR A 66 71.85 20.42 -33.83
CA TYR A 66 72.75 19.28 -34.10
C TYR A 66 73.83 19.17 -33.03
N ASP A 67 74.26 17.94 -32.73
CA ASP A 67 75.44 17.68 -31.89
C ASP A 67 76.76 17.99 -32.60
N ALA A 68 77.88 17.78 -31.91
CA ALA A 68 79.22 18.08 -32.43
C ALA A 68 79.57 17.24 -33.67
N GLU A 69 78.98 16.06 -33.79
CA GLU A 69 79.10 15.13 -34.91
C GLU A 69 78.12 15.42 -36.05
N GLY A 70 77.25 16.43 -35.91
CA GLY A 70 76.28 16.85 -36.92
C GLY A 70 74.98 16.04 -36.96
N LYS A 71 74.69 15.20 -35.95
CA LYS A 71 73.43 14.47 -35.83
C LYS A 71 72.37 15.34 -35.12
N ALA A 72 71.14 15.31 -35.64
CA ALA A 72 70.08 16.16 -35.13
C ALA A 72 69.66 15.77 -33.70
N TYR A 73 69.51 16.77 -32.84
CA TYR A 73 68.91 16.56 -31.51
C TYR A 73 67.42 16.31 -31.65
N LYS A 74 66.91 15.32 -30.90
CA LYS A 74 65.48 15.10 -30.72
C LYS A 74 65.03 15.87 -29.47
N TYR A 75 64.12 16.81 -29.65
CA TYR A 75 63.50 17.53 -28.55
C TYR A 75 62.08 17.05 -28.28
N GLU A 76 61.78 16.84 -27.00
CA GLU A 76 60.47 16.44 -26.48
C GLU A 76 60.16 17.29 -25.25
N VAL A 77 58.88 17.42 -24.92
CA VAL A 77 58.45 18.10 -23.69
C VAL A 77 57.74 17.08 -22.79
N LYS A 78 57.89 17.26 -21.49
CA LYS A 78 57.18 16.46 -20.49
C LYS A 78 56.68 17.38 -19.40
N GLU A 79 55.42 17.22 -19.03
CA GLU A 79 54.90 17.87 -17.84
C GLU A 79 55.27 17.06 -16.59
N GLN A 80 55.65 17.75 -15.51
CA GLN A 80 55.69 17.13 -14.20
C GLN A 80 54.28 16.76 -13.73
N PRO A 81 54.10 15.68 -12.93
CA PRO A 81 52.78 15.25 -12.49
C PRO A 81 51.99 16.37 -11.83
N VAL A 82 50.71 16.47 -12.17
CA VAL A 82 49.77 17.42 -11.58
C VAL A 82 48.66 16.63 -10.90
N ASP A 83 48.52 16.79 -9.58
CA ASP A 83 47.54 16.06 -8.79
C ASP A 83 46.11 16.28 -9.30
N GLY A 84 45.36 15.19 -9.52
CA GLY A 84 43.99 15.22 -10.04
C GLY A 84 43.87 15.42 -11.55
N TYR A 85 44.98 15.39 -12.29
CA TYR A 85 44.99 15.54 -13.74
C TYR A 85 45.76 14.43 -14.44
N GLN A 86 45.24 14.04 -15.61
CA GLN A 86 45.95 13.21 -16.57
C GLN A 86 46.49 14.09 -17.70
N SER A 87 47.80 14.04 -17.93
CA SER A 87 48.51 14.83 -18.94
C SER A 87 48.65 14.06 -20.25
N GLU A 88 48.43 14.74 -21.38
CA GLU A 88 48.65 14.25 -22.74
C GLU A 88 49.50 15.26 -23.52
N VAL A 89 50.57 14.80 -24.17
CA VAL A 89 51.45 15.64 -25.00
C VAL A 89 51.26 15.31 -26.48
N LYS A 90 50.98 16.31 -27.30
CA LYS A 90 50.86 16.21 -28.77
C LYS A 90 51.81 17.19 -29.44
N GLY A 91 52.92 16.68 -29.98
CA GLY A 91 54.03 17.52 -30.41
C GLY A 91 54.64 18.21 -29.20
N TYR A 92 54.40 19.52 -29.06
CA TYR A 92 54.80 20.31 -27.89
C TYR A 92 53.60 20.89 -27.13
N ASP A 93 52.37 20.64 -27.57
CA ASP A 93 51.20 21.05 -26.81
C ASP A 93 50.88 20.05 -25.71
N ILE A 94 50.54 20.56 -24.53
CA ILE A 94 50.22 19.77 -23.34
C ILE A 94 48.74 19.99 -23.02
N THR A 95 47.99 18.91 -22.84
CA THR A 95 46.59 18.96 -22.39
C THR A 95 46.45 18.23 -21.06
N ASN A 96 45.92 18.91 -20.04
CA ASN A 96 45.51 18.24 -18.80
C ASN A 96 44.02 18.05 -18.75
N THR A 97 43.60 16.81 -18.52
CA THR A 97 42.20 16.44 -18.30
C THR A 97 41.99 16.12 -16.83
N LYS A 98 40.99 16.74 -16.21
CA LYS A 98 40.64 16.49 -14.81
C LYS A 98 40.15 15.05 -14.65
N VAL A 99 40.72 14.32 -13.70
CA VAL A 99 40.37 12.93 -13.42
C VAL A 99 40.16 12.72 -11.93
N SER A 100 39.11 11.99 -11.58
CA SER A 100 38.84 11.56 -10.21
C SER A 100 37.89 10.36 -10.25
N LYS A 101 37.93 9.54 -9.20
CA LYS A 101 36.99 8.45 -9.01
C LYS A 101 36.00 8.78 -7.90
N THR A 102 34.78 8.31 -8.07
CA THR A 102 33.71 8.38 -7.08
C THR A 102 33.04 7.01 -6.92
N LYS A 103 32.10 6.94 -5.99
CA LYS A 103 31.20 5.82 -5.81
C LYS A 103 29.77 6.33 -5.64
N VAL A 104 28.81 5.48 -5.99
CA VAL A 104 27.38 5.68 -5.70
C VAL A 104 26.96 4.57 -4.76
N GLU A 105 26.42 4.93 -3.61
CA GLU A 105 25.90 3.96 -2.63
C GLU A 105 24.52 4.36 -2.18
N GLY A 106 23.68 3.34 -1.96
CA GLY A 106 22.30 3.52 -1.58
C GLY A 106 21.75 2.29 -0.87
N THR A 107 20.58 2.48 -0.27
CA THR A 107 19.85 1.46 0.44
C THR A 107 18.48 1.27 -0.18
N LYS A 108 17.92 0.07 0.02
CA LYS A 108 16.56 -0.29 -0.38
C LYS A 108 15.69 -0.45 0.85
N THR A 109 14.62 0.33 0.92
CA THR A 109 13.57 0.25 1.93
C THR A 109 12.29 -0.33 1.32
N TRP A 110 11.60 -1.15 2.11
CA TRP A 110 10.30 -1.72 1.79
C TRP A 110 9.25 -1.19 2.77
N LYS A 111 8.21 -0.56 2.24
CA LYS A 111 6.98 -0.14 2.92
C LYS A 111 5.88 -1.10 2.50
N ASP A 112 5.75 -2.21 3.23
CA ASP A 112 4.89 -3.32 2.80
C ASP A 112 4.43 -4.22 3.95
N ASP A 113 4.53 -3.73 5.20
CA ASP A 113 4.22 -4.48 6.42
C ASP A 113 4.82 -5.91 6.48
N ASN A 114 6.00 -6.11 5.89
CA ASN A 114 6.70 -7.40 5.80
C ASN A 114 5.86 -8.52 5.16
N VAL A 115 5.13 -8.20 4.09
CA VAL A 115 4.39 -9.17 3.30
C VAL A 115 5.25 -10.36 2.84
N LYS A 116 4.62 -11.54 2.75
CA LYS A 116 5.28 -12.82 2.44
C LYS A 116 5.68 -12.96 0.96
N ASP A 117 5.01 -12.24 0.07
CA ASP A 117 5.19 -12.27 -1.38
C ASP A 117 6.23 -11.25 -1.88
N ARG A 118 7.00 -10.63 -0.98
CA ARG A 118 8.10 -9.73 -1.37
C ARG A 118 9.10 -10.46 -2.27
N PRO A 119 9.56 -9.85 -3.38
CA PRO A 119 10.58 -10.46 -4.22
C PRO A 119 11.89 -10.68 -3.45
N THR A 120 12.61 -11.74 -3.80
CA THR A 120 13.87 -12.10 -3.15
C THR A 120 15.02 -11.18 -3.54
N MET A 121 14.91 -10.52 -4.69
CA MET A 121 15.88 -9.58 -5.24
C MET A 121 15.21 -8.52 -6.13
N ILE A 122 15.90 -7.40 -6.33
CA ILE A 122 15.58 -6.35 -7.30
C ILE A 122 16.80 -6.07 -8.17
N LYS A 123 16.61 -5.34 -9.27
CA LYS A 123 17.69 -4.82 -10.11
C LYS A 123 17.72 -3.31 -10.05
N VAL A 124 18.84 -2.77 -9.57
CA VAL A 124 19.12 -1.34 -9.52
C VAL A 124 20.08 -0.99 -10.65
N GLU A 125 19.66 -0.06 -11.51
CA GLU A 125 20.40 0.46 -12.65
C GLU A 125 21.12 1.75 -12.23
N LEU A 126 22.42 1.85 -12.55
CA LEU A 126 23.17 3.09 -12.45
C LEU A 126 23.07 3.84 -13.78
N LEU A 127 22.62 5.08 -13.72
CA LEU A 127 22.56 5.97 -14.87
C LEU A 127 23.69 6.99 -14.80
N GLN A 128 24.43 7.13 -15.91
CA GLN A 128 25.40 8.19 -16.13
C GLN A 128 24.85 9.11 -17.22
N ASN A 129 24.60 10.38 -16.88
CA ASN A 129 23.98 11.36 -17.77
C ASN A 129 22.71 10.82 -18.48
N GLY A 130 21.86 10.12 -17.72
CA GLY A 130 20.61 9.53 -18.21
C GLY A 130 20.74 8.21 -18.97
N LYS A 131 21.94 7.64 -19.14
CA LYS A 131 22.15 6.34 -19.78
C LYS A 131 22.53 5.28 -18.77
N VAL A 132 21.90 4.11 -18.84
CA VAL A 132 22.27 2.95 -18.01
C VAL A 132 23.69 2.51 -18.37
N VAL A 133 24.57 2.46 -17.37
CA VAL A 133 25.98 2.07 -17.52
C VAL A 133 26.36 0.85 -16.68
N ASP A 134 25.58 0.54 -15.64
CA ASP A 134 25.77 -0.65 -14.81
C ASP A 134 24.44 -1.09 -14.19
N THR A 135 24.35 -2.32 -13.71
CA THR A 135 23.18 -2.88 -13.03
C THR A 135 23.62 -3.82 -11.92
N LYS A 136 23.04 -3.67 -10.73
CA LYS A 136 23.27 -4.54 -9.58
C LYS A 136 22.01 -5.23 -9.11
N GLU A 137 22.17 -6.50 -8.77
CA GLU A 137 21.16 -7.25 -8.04
C GLU A 137 21.28 -6.96 -6.54
N VAL A 138 20.17 -6.58 -5.92
CA VAL A 138 20.10 -6.21 -4.50
C VAL A 138 19.10 -7.12 -3.83
N SER A 139 19.46 -7.69 -2.69
CA SER A 139 18.65 -8.71 -2.01
C SER A 139 18.77 -8.62 -0.51
N LYS A 140 18.05 -9.49 0.21
CA LYS A 140 18.22 -9.66 1.66
C LYS A 140 19.65 -10.06 2.03
N ALA A 141 20.35 -10.83 1.18
CA ALA A 141 21.72 -11.26 1.45
C ALA A 141 22.71 -10.08 1.45
N THR A 142 22.44 -9.02 0.68
CA THR A 142 23.24 -7.78 0.69
C THR A 142 22.72 -6.78 1.74
N ASN A 143 21.85 -7.21 2.66
CA ASN A 143 21.14 -6.35 3.59
C ASN A 143 20.41 -5.19 2.90
N TRP A 144 19.93 -5.40 1.67
CA TRP A 144 19.28 -4.37 0.86
C TRP A 144 20.15 -3.12 0.65
N LYS A 145 21.47 -3.29 0.58
CA LYS A 145 22.42 -2.23 0.26
C LYS A 145 23.12 -2.53 -1.06
N TYR A 146 23.55 -1.47 -1.74
CA TYR A 146 24.34 -1.57 -2.96
C TYR A 146 25.32 -0.42 -3.09
N THR A 147 26.41 -0.68 -3.81
CA THR A 147 27.48 0.28 -4.07
C THR A 147 28.02 0.07 -5.48
N PHE A 148 28.10 1.12 -6.28
CA PHE A 148 28.83 1.15 -7.55
C PHE A 148 30.16 1.87 -7.31
N GLU A 149 31.28 1.19 -7.51
CA GLU A 149 32.62 1.70 -7.19
C GLU A 149 33.40 2.09 -8.44
N ASN A 150 34.50 2.83 -8.25
CA ASN A 150 35.45 3.19 -9.31
C ASN A 150 34.83 3.95 -10.49
N LEU A 151 33.77 4.72 -10.24
CA LEU A 151 33.09 5.52 -11.26
C LEU A 151 33.93 6.75 -11.59
N GLN A 152 34.08 7.09 -12.87
CA GLN A 152 34.76 8.33 -13.26
C GLN A 152 33.91 9.53 -12.85
N ALA A 153 34.51 10.54 -12.21
CA ALA A 153 33.79 11.74 -11.82
C ALA A 153 33.63 12.73 -13.00
N TYR A 154 34.51 12.67 -14.00
CA TYR A 154 34.56 13.61 -15.11
C TYR A 154 34.68 12.91 -16.46
N ASP A 155 34.14 13.53 -17.50
CA ASP A 155 34.28 13.08 -18.88
C ASP A 155 35.63 13.46 -19.50
N ALA A 156 35.82 13.12 -20.79
CA ALA A 156 37.05 13.40 -21.53
C ALA A 156 37.33 14.90 -21.78
N ASN A 157 36.43 15.79 -21.37
CA ASN A 157 36.58 17.24 -21.41
C ASN A 157 36.64 17.86 -19.99
N GLY A 158 36.64 17.04 -18.95
CA GLY A 158 36.65 17.50 -17.56
C GLY A 158 35.30 18.00 -17.05
N VAL A 159 34.19 17.67 -17.72
CA VAL A 159 32.83 17.98 -17.24
C VAL A 159 32.36 16.88 -16.31
N ALA A 160 31.80 17.25 -15.16
CA ALA A 160 31.36 16.28 -14.15
C ALA A 160 30.20 15.41 -14.68
N TYR A 161 30.29 14.10 -14.43
CA TYR A 161 29.19 13.17 -14.70
C TYR A 161 28.08 13.34 -13.66
N LYS A 162 26.84 13.37 -14.13
CA LYS A 162 25.66 13.21 -13.27
C LYS A 162 25.35 11.72 -13.13
N TYR A 163 25.37 11.24 -11.90
CA TYR A 163 24.95 9.89 -11.57
C TYR A 163 23.58 9.87 -10.90
N GLU A 164 22.75 8.93 -11.31
CA GLU A 164 21.40 8.69 -10.78
C GLU A 164 21.18 7.18 -10.69
N VAL A 165 20.20 6.76 -9.90
CA VAL A 165 19.81 5.35 -9.79
C VAL A 165 18.35 5.19 -10.19
N LYS A 166 18.05 4.03 -10.76
CA LYS A 166 16.69 3.63 -11.12
C LYS A 166 16.48 2.17 -10.74
N GLU A 167 15.29 1.82 -10.27
CA GLU A 167 14.91 0.42 -10.11
C GLU A 167 14.14 -0.08 -11.33
N GLN A 168 14.37 -1.32 -11.71
CA GLN A 168 13.46 -2.01 -12.62
C GLN A 168 12.11 -2.25 -11.94
N ALA A 169 11.01 -2.08 -12.68
CA ALA A 169 9.67 -2.16 -12.11
C ALA A 169 9.44 -3.47 -11.34
N VAL A 170 8.88 -3.36 -10.14
CA VAL A 170 8.51 -4.50 -9.29
C VAL A 170 6.99 -4.56 -9.21
N ASP A 171 6.43 -5.69 -9.61
CA ASP A 171 4.98 -5.86 -9.68
C ASP A 171 4.31 -5.68 -8.31
N GLY A 172 3.21 -4.91 -8.27
CA GLY A 172 2.49 -4.56 -7.04
C GLY A 172 3.20 -3.55 -6.13
N TYR A 173 4.25 -2.87 -6.61
CA TYR A 173 4.95 -1.83 -5.85
C TYR A 173 5.08 -0.52 -6.64
N GLN A 174 4.98 0.58 -5.93
CA GLN A 174 5.36 1.91 -6.41
C GLN A 174 6.76 2.25 -5.88
N THR A 175 7.65 2.70 -6.77
CA THR A 175 9.03 3.05 -6.45
C THR A 175 9.24 4.55 -6.32
N GLU A 176 9.97 4.96 -5.29
CA GLU A 176 10.46 6.33 -5.08
C GLU A 176 11.97 6.32 -4.86
N VAL A 177 12.68 7.30 -5.42
CA VAL A 177 14.13 7.46 -5.28
C VAL A 177 14.44 8.80 -4.63
N HIS A 178 15.16 8.77 -3.51
CA HIS A 178 15.60 9.94 -2.76
C HIS A 178 17.13 9.95 -2.71
N GLY A 179 17.76 10.78 -3.56
CA GLY A 179 19.20 10.70 -3.80
C GLY A 179 19.55 9.37 -4.46
N TYR A 180 20.12 8.44 -3.69
CA TYR A 180 20.38 7.06 -4.11
C TYR A 180 19.63 6.02 -3.27
N ASP A 181 18.85 6.44 -2.28
CA ASP A 181 18.01 5.50 -1.54
C ASP A 181 16.72 5.24 -2.31
N ILE A 182 16.33 3.96 -2.36
CA ILE A 182 15.15 3.50 -3.08
C ILE A 182 14.14 3.00 -2.07
N THR A 183 12.90 3.47 -2.16
CA THR A 183 11.77 2.97 -1.36
C THR A 183 10.76 2.33 -2.30
N ASN A 184 10.34 1.10 -2.01
CA ASN A 184 9.13 0.53 -2.62
C ASN A 184 8.00 0.50 -1.60
N THR A 185 6.86 1.02 -2.01
CA THR A 185 5.60 0.96 -1.26
C THR A 185 4.66 -0.03 -1.92
N LYS A 186 4.12 -0.98 -1.16
CA LYS A 186 3.13 -1.94 -1.66
C LYS A 186 1.87 -1.19 -2.05
N VAL A 187 1.38 -1.43 -3.26
CA VAL A 187 0.17 -0.81 -3.80
C VAL A 187 -0.73 -1.87 -4.42
N GLY A 188 -2.00 -1.53 -4.57
CA GLY A 188 -2.99 -2.40 -5.17
C GLY A 188 -4.38 -1.84 -4.98
N GLN A 189 -5.32 -2.37 -5.77
CA GLN A 189 -6.74 -2.07 -5.62
C GLN A 189 -7.50 -3.33 -5.24
N THR A 190 -8.62 -3.12 -4.58
CA THR A 190 -9.59 -4.15 -4.21
C THR A 190 -11.00 -3.62 -4.42
N LYS A 191 -11.98 -4.50 -4.22
CA LYS A 191 -13.39 -4.15 -4.18
C LYS A 191 -14.08 -4.85 -3.03
N VAL A 192 -15.19 -4.29 -2.59
CA VAL A 192 -16.08 -4.89 -1.59
C VAL A 192 -17.44 -5.05 -2.23
N GLU A 193 -17.93 -6.29 -2.29
CA GLU A 193 -19.24 -6.62 -2.82
C GLU A 193 -19.99 -7.53 -1.85
N GLY A 194 -21.30 -7.32 -1.77
CA GLY A 194 -22.15 -8.06 -0.84
C GLY A 194 -23.60 -8.07 -1.29
N THR A 195 -24.36 -8.95 -0.64
CA THR A 195 -25.79 -9.10 -0.87
C THR A 195 -26.58 -8.82 0.40
N LYS A 196 -27.82 -8.35 0.22
CA LYS A 196 -28.78 -8.13 1.28
C LYS A 196 -29.86 -9.21 1.23
N THR A 197 -30.03 -9.90 2.36
CA THR A 197 -31.08 -10.90 2.57
C THR A 197 -32.09 -10.41 3.61
N TRP A 198 -33.37 -10.67 3.34
CA TRP A 198 -34.47 -10.39 4.26
C TRP A 198 -35.05 -11.71 4.79
N LYS A 199 -35.09 -11.84 6.11
CA LYS A 199 -35.77 -12.89 6.88
C LYS A 199 -37.00 -12.27 7.53
N ASP A 200 -38.10 -12.21 6.79
CA ASP A 200 -39.30 -11.47 7.20
C ASP A 200 -40.59 -11.97 6.57
N ASP A 201 -40.57 -13.18 5.99
CA ASP A 201 -41.72 -13.81 5.33
C ASP A 201 -42.42 -12.91 4.28
N ASN A 202 -41.65 -12.11 3.54
CA ASN A 202 -42.15 -11.14 2.57
C ASN A 202 -43.11 -10.10 3.20
N ALA A 203 -42.70 -9.59 4.35
CA ALA A 203 -43.33 -8.48 5.05
C ALA A 203 -43.75 -7.33 4.11
N LYS A 204 -45.00 -6.86 4.25
CA LYS A 204 -45.57 -5.77 3.43
C LYS A 204 -45.03 -4.37 3.76
N ASP A 205 -44.50 -4.23 4.98
CA ASP A 205 -43.90 -3.04 5.57
C ASP A 205 -42.37 -3.03 5.43
N ARG A 206 -41.79 -3.93 4.61
CA ARG A 206 -40.36 -3.92 4.30
C ARG A 206 -39.97 -2.57 3.69
N PRO A 207 -38.89 -1.92 4.15
CA PRO A 207 -38.43 -0.67 3.54
C PRO A 207 -37.98 -0.89 2.09
N THR A 208 -38.14 0.13 1.26
CA THR A 208 -37.76 0.09 -0.16
C THR A 208 -36.26 0.28 -0.38
N MET A 209 -35.53 0.73 0.65
CA MET A 209 -34.12 1.06 0.62
C MET A 209 -33.47 0.80 1.98
N ILE A 210 -32.20 0.41 1.97
CA ILE A 210 -31.30 0.47 3.12
C ILE A 210 -30.05 1.30 2.77
N LYS A 211 -29.32 1.74 3.79
CA LYS A 211 -28.00 2.37 3.63
C LYS A 211 -26.92 1.46 4.19
N VAL A 212 -25.95 1.13 3.35
CA VAL A 212 -24.78 0.33 3.69
C VAL A 212 -23.55 1.23 3.70
N ASP A 213 -22.93 1.35 4.86
CA ASP A 213 -21.68 2.07 5.04
C ASP A 213 -20.50 1.11 4.79
N LEU A 214 -19.54 1.56 3.98
CA LEU A 214 -18.22 0.95 3.86
C LEU A 214 -17.30 1.57 4.91
N LEU A 215 -16.70 0.73 5.74
CA LEU A 215 -15.73 1.13 6.75
C LEU A 215 -14.32 0.73 6.29
N GLN A 216 -13.40 1.68 6.34
CA GLN A 216 -11.96 1.48 6.16
C GLN A 216 -11.28 1.69 7.52
N ASN A 217 -10.64 0.65 8.06
CA ASN A 217 -10.02 0.66 9.38
C ASN A 217 -10.96 1.22 10.50
N GLY A 218 -12.26 0.91 10.40
CA GLY A 218 -13.29 1.35 11.35
C GLY A 218 -13.88 2.74 11.10
N GLN A 219 -13.41 3.48 10.10
CA GLN A 219 -13.99 4.78 9.71
C GLN A 219 -14.88 4.64 8.48
N VAL A 220 -16.05 5.28 8.50
CA VAL A 220 -16.94 5.31 7.32
C VAL A 220 -16.30 6.15 6.23
N VAL A 221 -16.09 5.55 5.06
CA VAL A 221 -15.47 6.20 3.89
C VAL A 221 -16.40 6.32 2.69
N ALA A 222 -17.47 5.52 2.66
CA ALA A 222 -18.52 5.61 1.65
C ALA A 222 -19.83 5.04 2.21
N THR A 223 -20.95 5.46 1.62
CA THR A 223 -22.28 4.90 1.90
C THR A 223 -22.97 4.65 0.57
N GLN A 224 -23.62 3.49 0.44
CA GLN A 224 -24.41 3.12 -0.73
C GLN A 224 -25.86 2.84 -0.34
N GLU A 225 -26.79 3.37 -1.13
CA GLU A 225 -28.20 3.02 -1.05
C GLU A 225 -28.44 1.72 -1.82
N VAL A 226 -29.08 0.75 -1.17
CA VAL A 226 -29.35 -0.59 -1.72
C VAL A 226 -30.85 -0.81 -1.74
N THR A 227 -31.37 -1.24 -2.88
CA THR A 227 -32.81 -1.35 -3.14
C THR A 227 -33.14 -2.67 -3.84
N GLU A 228 -34.42 -2.95 -4.01
CA GLU A 228 -34.87 -4.07 -4.84
C GLU A 228 -34.46 -3.92 -6.31
N VAL A 229 -34.38 -2.67 -6.82
CA VAL A 229 -33.94 -2.39 -8.20
C VAL A 229 -32.50 -2.83 -8.44
N THR A 230 -31.63 -2.72 -7.43
CA THR A 230 -30.25 -3.24 -7.49
C THR A 230 -30.17 -4.75 -7.24
N GLY A 231 -31.32 -5.43 -7.14
CA GLY A 231 -31.41 -6.84 -6.77
C GLY A 231 -30.91 -7.10 -5.36
N TRP A 232 -30.97 -6.11 -4.46
CA TRP A 232 -30.41 -6.17 -3.12
C TRP A 232 -28.90 -6.49 -3.10
N LYS A 233 -28.17 -6.00 -4.11
CA LYS A 233 -26.71 -6.10 -4.21
C LYS A 233 -26.06 -4.74 -4.18
N TYR A 234 -24.82 -4.69 -3.72
CA TYR A 234 -24.01 -3.48 -3.67
C TYR A 234 -22.53 -3.80 -3.91
N GLU A 235 -21.79 -2.80 -4.38
CA GLU A 235 -20.38 -2.95 -4.77
C GLU A 235 -19.66 -1.61 -4.64
N PHE A 236 -18.56 -1.59 -3.88
CA PHE A 236 -17.61 -0.50 -3.78
C PHE A 236 -16.34 -0.87 -4.55
N LYS A 237 -16.03 -0.12 -5.60
CA LYS A 237 -14.90 -0.38 -6.54
C LYS A 237 -13.70 0.51 -6.26
N ASP A 238 -12.59 0.17 -6.89
CA ASP A 238 -11.36 0.97 -6.97
C ASP A 238 -10.81 1.39 -5.60
N LEU A 239 -11.02 0.54 -4.59
CA LEU A 239 -10.58 0.79 -3.22
C LEU A 239 -9.09 0.51 -3.12
N ALA A 240 -8.32 1.43 -2.54
CA ALA A 240 -6.92 1.16 -2.23
C ALA A 240 -6.81 -0.06 -1.30
N ALA A 241 -5.95 -1.02 -1.63
CA ALA A 241 -5.72 -2.19 -0.79
C ALA A 241 -4.73 -1.89 0.35
N TYR A 242 -3.87 -0.89 0.19
CA TYR A 242 -2.78 -0.55 1.12
C TYR A 242 -2.71 0.96 1.37
N ASP A 243 -2.26 1.36 2.55
CA ASP A 243 -1.97 2.76 2.90
C ASP A 243 -0.62 3.25 2.35
N ALA A 244 -0.24 4.49 2.68
CA ALA A 244 0.99 5.13 2.21
C ALA A 244 2.27 4.47 2.77
N GLU A 245 2.13 3.63 3.78
CA GLU A 245 3.16 2.85 4.44
C GLU A 245 3.15 1.39 3.95
N GLY A 246 2.25 1.08 2.99
CA GLY A 246 2.09 -0.24 2.38
C GLY A 246 1.42 -1.26 3.30
N LYS A 247 0.72 -0.83 4.34
CA LYS A 247 -0.05 -1.70 5.23
C LYS A 247 -1.46 -1.90 4.68
N ALA A 248 -1.94 -3.14 4.73
CA ALA A 248 -3.25 -3.48 4.18
C ALA A 248 -4.39 -2.78 4.93
N TYR A 249 -5.32 -2.21 4.18
CA TYR A 249 -6.57 -1.69 4.74
C TYR A 249 -7.49 -2.85 5.13
N LYS A 250 -8.12 -2.73 6.30
CA LYS A 250 -9.23 -3.59 6.69
C LYS A 250 -10.54 -2.94 6.23
N TYR A 251 -11.25 -3.60 5.33
CA TYR A 251 -12.58 -3.19 4.91
C TYR A 251 -13.66 -4.01 5.62
N GLU A 252 -14.71 -3.32 6.05
CA GLU A 252 -15.90 -3.91 6.67
C GLU A 252 -17.14 -3.18 6.15
N VAL A 253 -18.31 -3.80 6.30
CA VAL A 253 -19.59 -3.19 5.95
C VAL A 253 -20.47 -3.10 7.18
N LYS A 254 -21.25 -2.03 7.27
CA LYS A 254 -22.24 -1.86 8.33
C LYS A 254 -23.52 -1.34 7.71
N GLU A 255 -24.64 -1.94 8.10
CA GLU A 255 -25.94 -1.37 7.78
C GLU A 255 -26.31 -0.28 8.78
N GLN A 256 -26.88 0.81 8.29
CA GLN A 256 -27.56 1.76 9.16
C GLN A 256 -28.81 1.10 9.77
N ALA A 257 -29.24 1.57 10.94
CA ALA A 257 -30.37 0.96 11.64
C ALA A 257 -31.64 0.96 10.77
N VAL A 258 -32.35 -0.17 10.77
CA VAL A 258 -33.62 -0.34 10.08
C VAL A 258 -34.68 -0.69 11.12
N ASP A 259 -35.68 0.16 11.26
CA ASP A 259 -36.73 0.00 12.27
C ASP A 259 -37.47 -1.34 12.11
N GLY A 260 -37.65 -2.06 13.22
CA GLY A 260 -38.32 -3.37 13.22
C GLY A 260 -37.46 -4.55 12.74
N TYR A 261 -36.16 -4.31 12.48
CA TYR A 261 -35.25 -5.34 12.02
C TYR A 261 -33.97 -5.40 12.85
N GLN A 262 -33.46 -6.61 13.01
CA GLN A 262 -32.13 -6.87 13.56
C GLN A 262 -31.19 -7.25 12.42
N SER A 263 -30.07 -6.54 12.31
CA SER A 263 -29.07 -6.75 11.26
C SER A 263 -27.92 -7.66 11.72
N LYS A 264 -27.44 -8.51 10.80
CA LYS A 264 -26.27 -9.36 10.99
C LYS A 264 -25.42 -9.37 9.72
N VAL A 265 -24.11 -9.12 9.88
CA VAL A 265 -23.13 -9.14 8.80
C VAL A 265 -22.30 -10.42 8.85
N LYS A 266 -22.11 -11.09 7.71
CA LYS A 266 -21.21 -12.24 7.56
C LYS A 266 -20.32 -12.03 6.33
N GLY A 267 -19.04 -11.74 6.55
CA GLY A 267 -18.18 -11.23 5.48
C GLY A 267 -18.71 -9.86 5.06
N TYR A 268 -19.26 -9.76 3.85
CA TYR A 268 -19.95 -8.57 3.37
C TYR A 268 -21.46 -8.79 3.12
N ASP A 269 -21.98 -9.99 3.33
CA ASP A 269 -23.41 -10.23 3.22
C ASP A 269 -24.14 -9.75 4.46
N ILE A 270 -25.25 -9.05 4.25
CA ILE A 270 -26.08 -8.47 5.30
C ILE A 270 -27.40 -9.24 5.33
N THR A 271 -27.80 -9.71 6.51
CA THR A 271 -29.11 -10.31 6.75
C THR A 271 -29.89 -9.47 7.74
N ASN A 272 -31.10 -9.05 7.36
CA ASN A 272 -32.06 -8.50 8.32
C ASN A 272 -33.11 -9.54 8.69
N THR A 273 -33.29 -9.75 9.99
CA THR A 273 -34.37 -10.56 10.54
C THR A 273 -35.42 -9.63 11.15
N LYS A 274 -36.68 -9.84 10.80
CA LYS A 274 -37.79 -9.08 11.38
C LYS A 274 -37.95 -9.41 12.85
N VAL A 275 -38.08 -8.39 13.69
CA VAL A 275 -38.19 -8.52 15.14
C VAL A 275 -39.31 -7.63 15.67
N GLY A 276 -39.80 -7.96 16.86
CA GLY A 276 -40.87 -7.21 17.52
C GLY A 276 -41.42 -7.97 18.71
N GLN A 277 -42.27 -7.31 19.47
CA GLN A 277 -42.97 -7.90 20.61
C GLN A 277 -44.49 -7.79 20.42
N THR A 278 -45.22 -8.69 21.06
CA THR A 278 -46.68 -8.72 21.10
C THR A 278 -47.15 -9.13 22.51
N LYS A 279 -48.46 -9.11 22.70
CA LYS A 279 -49.12 -9.60 23.92
C LYS A 279 -50.39 -10.36 23.57
N VAL A 280 -50.77 -11.28 24.44
CA VAL A 280 -52.03 -12.03 24.36
C VAL A 280 -52.86 -11.68 25.59
N GLU A 281 -54.04 -11.12 25.36
CA GLU A 281 -54.98 -10.72 26.41
C GLU A 281 -56.34 -11.32 26.12
N GLY A 282 -57.00 -11.80 27.17
CA GLY A 282 -58.29 -12.44 27.06
C GLY A 282 -59.09 -12.39 28.36
N THR A 283 -60.36 -12.72 28.23
CA THR A 283 -61.31 -12.76 29.32
C THR A 283 -61.92 -14.15 29.44
N LYS A 284 -62.32 -14.51 30.66
CA LYS A 284 -63.05 -15.74 30.95
C LYS A 284 -64.49 -15.42 31.28
N THR A 285 -65.40 -16.03 30.53
CA THR A 285 -66.86 -15.95 30.73
C THR A 285 -67.42 -17.29 31.19
N TRP A 286 -68.35 -17.25 32.13
CA TRP A 286 -69.11 -18.41 32.62
C TRP A 286 -70.57 -18.31 32.16
N LYS A 287 -71.07 -19.34 31.49
CA LYS A 287 -72.49 -19.56 31.12
C LYS A 287 -73.03 -20.73 31.95
N ASP A 288 -73.34 -20.44 33.21
CA ASP A 288 -73.60 -21.48 34.23
C ASP A 288 -74.65 -21.10 35.28
N ASP A 289 -75.41 -20.02 35.05
CA ASP A 289 -76.42 -19.48 35.97
C ASP A 289 -75.92 -19.31 37.43
N ASN A 290 -74.64 -18.93 37.60
CA ASN A 290 -73.99 -18.79 38.90
C ASN A 290 -73.99 -20.09 39.72
N ALA A 291 -73.67 -21.20 39.08
CA ALA A 291 -73.52 -22.51 39.70
C ALA A 291 -72.63 -22.45 40.97
N LYS A 292 -73.11 -23.08 42.05
CA LYS A 292 -72.40 -23.13 43.35
C LYS A 292 -71.12 -23.96 43.33
N ASP A 293 -70.94 -24.79 42.30
CA ASP A 293 -69.79 -25.67 42.12
C ASP A 293 -68.78 -25.14 41.08
N ARG A 294 -68.86 -23.84 40.73
CA ARG A 294 -67.86 -23.17 39.88
C ARG A 294 -66.48 -23.24 40.57
N PRO A 295 -65.40 -23.62 39.88
CA PRO A 295 -64.07 -23.62 40.46
C PRO A 295 -63.61 -22.20 40.77
N ASN A 296 -62.82 -22.04 41.83
CA ASN A 296 -62.27 -20.74 42.23
C ASN A 296 -61.17 -20.24 41.28
N MET A 297 -60.59 -21.12 40.46
CA MET A 297 -59.52 -20.81 39.52
C MET A 297 -59.54 -21.79 38.34
N ILE A 298 -59.16 -21.30 37.16
CA ILE A 298 -58.85 -22.11 35.98
C ILE A 298 -57.38 -21.93 35.61
N LYS A 299 -56.85 -22.84 34.80
CA LYS A 299 -55.52 -22.70 34.18
C LYS A 299 -55.68 -22.49 32.68
N VAL A 300 -55.10 -21.39 32.20
CA VAL A 300 -55.05 -21.04 30.78
C VAL A 300 -53.62 -21.22 30.30
N ASP A 301 -53.43 -22.13 29.34
CA ASP A 301 -52.16 -22.38 28.67
C ASP A 301 -52.04 -21.42 27.47
N LEU A 302 -50.90 -20.75 27.34
CA LEU A 302 -50.48 -20.02 26.14
C LEU A 302 -49.71 -20.98 25.24
N LEU A 303 -50.17 -21.10 24.00
CA LEU A 303 -49.52 -21.89 22.96
C LEU A 303 -48.84 -20.97 21.95
N GLN A 304 -47.59 -21.27 21.61
CA GLN A 304 -46.82 -20.67 20.52
C GLN A 304 -46.57 -21.73 19.47
N ASN A 305 -47.08 -21.52 18.25
CA ASN A 305 -47.03 -22.50 17.14
C ASN A 305 -47.48 -23.91 17.58
N GLY A 306 -48.53 -24.00 18.41
CA GLY A 306 -49.09 -25.25 18.91
C GLY A 306 -48.36 -25.88 20.12
N LYS A 307 -47.27 -25.28 20.60
CA LYS A 307 -46.56 -25.74 21.81
C LYS A 307 -46.90 -24.87 23.01
N VAL A 308 -47.25 -25.48 24.15
CA VAL A 308 -47.43 -24.73 25.41
C VAL A 308 -46.10 -24.12 25.83
N ILE A 309 -46.10 -22.81 26.05
CA ILE A 309 -44.90 -22.04 26.47
C ILE A 309 -45.08 -21.35 27.82
N ASP A 310 -46.32 -21.16 28.27
CA ASP A 310 -46.63 -20.58 29.58
C ASP A 310 -48.04 -21.01 30.03
N THR A 311 -48.32 -20.95 31.33
CA THR A 311 -49.61 -21.26 31.94
C THR A 311 -49.93 -20.25 33.03
N LYS A 312 -51.13 -19.66 32.98
CA LYS A 312 -51.60 -18.68 33.95
C LYS A 312 -52.84 -19.17 34.70
N GLY A 313 -52.83 -19.00 36.03
CA GLY A 313 -54.00 -19.17 36.86
C GLY A 313 -54.92 -17.94 36.75
N VAL A 314 -56.20 -18.15 36.46
CA VAL A 314 -57.20 -17.08 36.31
C VAL A 314 -58.34 -17.31 37.29
N SER A 315 -58.72 -16.28 38.05
CA SER A 315 -59.72 -16.39 39.12
C SER A 315 -60.60 -15.14 39.19
N ALA A 316 -61.57 -15.15 40.09
CA ALA A 316 -62.37 -13.96 40.39
C ALA A 316 -61.53 -12.77 40.88
N ALA A 317 -60.38 -13.02 41.53
CA ALA A 317 -59.49 -11.97 42.02
C ALA A 317 -58.81 -11.19 40.89
N SER A 318 -58.61 -11.82 39.72
CA SER A 318 -58.13 -11.14 38.51
C SER A 318 -59.28 -10.64 37.63
N GLU A 319 -60.49 -10.55 38.17
CA GLU A 319 -61.72 -10.25 37.44
C GLU A 319 -61.94 -11.16 36.23
N TRP A 320 -61.45 -12.41 36.30
CA TRP A 320 -61.48 -13.36 35.19
C TRP A 320 -60.78 -12.87 33.92
N LYS A 321 -59.84 -11.91 34.04
CA LYS A 321 -58.99 -11.41 32.95
C LYS A 321 -57.59 -11.98 33.08
N TYR A 322 -56.90 -12.11 31.95
CA TYR A 322 -55.51 -12.54 31.91
C TYR A 322 -54.75 -11.90 30.74
N ALA A 323 -53.43 -11.81 30.91
CA ALA A 323 -52.51 -11.25 29.95
C ALA A 323 -51.17 -11.98 29.99
N PHE A 324 -50.60 -12.26 28.82
CA PHE A 324 -49.22 -12.69 28.60
C PHE A 324 -48.51 -11.59 27.80
N THR A 325 -47.48 -10.98 28.38
CA THR A 325 -46.77 -9.82 27.82
C THR A 325 -45.37 -10.21 27.33
N ASP A 326 -44.70 -9.28 26.64
CA ASP A 326 -43.30 -9.41 26.21
C ASP A 326 -43.02 -10.62 25.31
N LEU A 327 -44.05 -11.08 24.59
CA LEU A 327 -43.96 -12.21 23.69
C LEU A 327 -43.25 -11.79 22.40
N ALA A 328 -42.27 -12.57 21.93
CA ALA A 328 -41.67 -12.32 20.63
C ALA A 328 -42.74 -12.41 19.53
N ALA A 329 -42.81 -11.43 18.63
CA ALA A 329 -43.77 -11.47 17.53
C ALA A 329 -43.29 -12.38 16.38
N TYR A 330 -41.98 -12.57 16.23
CA TYR A 330 -41.36 -13.29 15.11
C TYR A 330 -40.30 -14.28 15.57
N ASP A 331 -40.14 -15.37 14.81
CA ASP A 331 -39.10 -16.37 15.03
C ASP A 331 -37.72 -15.95 14.49
N ALA A 332 -36.73 -16.82 14.62
CA ALA A 332 -35.35 -16.56 14.16
C ALA A 332 -35.22 -16.41 12.63
N GLU A 333 -36.24 -16.83 11.87
CA GLU A 333 -36.36 -16.65 10.43
C GLU A 333 -37.29 -15.47 10.06
N GLY A 334 -37.72 -14.70 11.06
CA GLY A 334 -38.59 -13.54 10.90
C GLY A 334 -40.03 -13.88 10.54
N LYS A 335 -40.47 -15.12 10.76
CA LYS A 335 -41.86 -15.54 10.55
C LYS A 335 -42.68 -15.23 11.79
N ALA A 336 -43.91 -14.74 11.60
CA ALA A 336 -44.78 -14.40 12.72
C ALA A 336 -45.12 -15.66 13.55
N TYR A 337 -45.01 -15.54 14.86
CA TYR A 337 -45.51 -16.58 15.76
C TYR A 337 -47.04 -16.59 15.77
N LYS A 338 -47.63 -17.79 15.68
CA LYS A 338 -49.05 -17.98 15.95
C LYS A 338 -49.23 -18.21 17.45
N TYR A 339 -49.97 -17.32 18.11
CA TYR A 339 -50.35 -17.47 19.50
C TYR A 339 -51.81 -17.92 19.62
N GLU A 340 -52.05 -18.85 20.53
CA GLU A 340 -53.37 -19.41 20.84
C GLU A 340 -53.48 -19.64 22.34
N VAL A 341 -54.70 -19.70 22.86
CA VAL A 341 -54.95 -20.02 24.28
C VAL A 341 -55.76 -21.30 24.37
N LYS A 342 -55.49 -22.09 25.41
CA LYS A 342 -56.25 -23.29 25.72
C LYS A 342 -56.54 -23.33 27.22
N GLU A 343 -57.78 -23.59 27.58
CA GLU A 343 -58.11 -23.90 28.97
C GLU A 343 -57.79 -25.37 29.26
N GLN A 344 -57.19 -25.64 30.42
CA GLN A 344 -57.13 -26.99 30.96
C GLN A 344 -58.55 -27.47 31.32
N ALA A 345 -58.84 -28.76 31.12
CA ALA A 345 -60.18 -29.29 31.30
C ALA A 345 -60.77 -28.93 32.67
N VAL A 346 -62.01 -28.44 32.67
CA VAL A 346 -62.77 -28.11 33.88
C VAL A 346 -63.97 -29.04 33.96
N ASP A 347 -64.00 -29.85 35.03
CA ASP A 347 -65.04 -30.87 35.20
C ASP A 347 -66.46 -30.28 35.16
N GLY A 348 -67.32 -30.88 34.34
CA GLY A 348 -68.72 -30.45 34.18
C GLY A 348 -68.92 -29.21 33.31
N TYR A 349 -67.89 -28.74 32.60
CA TYR A 349 -67.97 -27.63 31.67
C TYR A 349 -67.46 -28.00 30.28
N GLN A 350 -68.11 -27.42 29.27
CA GLN A 350 -67.63 -27.42 27.90
C GLN A 350 -66.98 -26.06 27.62
N THR A 351 -65.73 -26.08 27.18
CA THR A 351 -64.95 -24.89 26.85
C THR A 351 -65.07 -24.54 25.37
N GLU A 352 -65.27 -23.25 25.08
CA GLU A 352 -65.18 -22.65 23.76
C GLU A 352 -64.18 -21.50 23.80
N VAL A 353 -63.31 -21.40 22.79
CA VAL A 353 -62.30 -20.33 22.67
C VAL A 353 -62.59 -19.53 21.42
N ASN A 354 -62.83 -18.21 21.58
CA ASN A 354 -63.08 -17.28 20.50
C ASN A 354 -61.98 -16.19 20.51
N GLY A 355 -61.01 -16.32 19.61
CA GLY A 355 -59.77 -15.53 19.67
C GLY A 355 -58.98 -15.90 20.91
N TYR A 356 -58.93 -14.99 21.89
CA TYR A 356 -58.32 -15.22 23.21
C TYR A 356 -59.36 -15.22 24.34
N ASP A 357 -60.64 -15.03 24.05
CA ASP A 357 -61.68 -15.11 25.06
C ASP A 357 -62.13 -16.56 25.23
N ILE A 358 -62.29 -16.98 26.49
CA ILE A 358 -62.67 -18.34 26.86
C ILE A 358 -64.07 -18.30 27.45
N THR A 359 -64.97 -19.15 26.97
CA THR A 359 -66.32 -19.33 27.54
C THR A 359 -66.47 -20.75 28.03
N ASN A 360 -66.88 -20.93 29.29
CA ASN A 360 -67.34 -22.23 29.78
C ASN A 360 -68.85 -22.25 29.88
N THR A 361 -69.46 -23.27 29.26
CA THR A 361 -70.89 -23.56 29.40
C THR A 361 -71.06 -24.79 30.28
N LYS A 362 -71.91 -24.69 31.31
CA LYS A 362 -72.18 -25.83 32.20
C LYS A 362 -72.85 -26.94 31.41
N VAL A 363 -72.32 -28.16 31.50
CA VAL A 363 -72.94 -29.33 30.88
C VAL A 363 -73.69 -30.09 31.97
N GLY A 364 -74.99 -30.34 31.76
CA GLY A 364 -75.79 -31.15 32.67
C GLY A 364 -75.20 -32.56 32.78
N LYS A 365 -75.17 -33.14 33.99
CA LYS A 365 -74.86 -34.57 34.15
C LYS A 365 -75.95 -35.36 33.43
N THR A 366 -75.66 -35.94 32.27
CA THR A 366 -76.41 -37.10 31.82
C THR A 366 -76.11 -38.22 32.80
N LYS A 367 -77.03 -38.45 33.74
CA LYS A 367 -77.16 -39.72 34.43
C LYS A 367 -77.40 -40.77 33.34
N VAL A 368 -76.40 -41.57 33.00
CA VAL A 368 -76.67 -42.90 32.43
C VAL A 368 -77.09 -43.76 33.61
N GLU A 369 -78.38 -43.72 33.93
CA GLU A 369 -79.05 -44.79 34.68
C GLU A 369 -79.87 -45.57 33.66
N GLY A 370 -79.54 -46.85 33.47
CA GLY A 370 -80.20 -47.70 32.50
C GLY A 370 -79.68 -49.13 32.50
N THR A 371 -79.94 -49.81 33.61
CA THR A 371 -80.06 -51.27 33.86
C THR A 371 -78.94 -52.22 33.45
#